data_AF-A0A315CPS4-F1
#
_entry.id   AF-A0A315CPS4-F1
#
_cell.length_a   1.000
_cell.length_b   1.000
_cell.length_c   1.000
_cell.angle_alpha   90.00
_cell.angle_beta   90.00
_cell.angle_gamma   90.00
#
_symmetry.space_group_name_H-M   'P 1'
#
loop_
_entity.id
_entity.type
_entity.pdbx_description
1 polymer ?
#
loop_
_entity_poly.entity_id
_entity_poly.type
_entity_poly.pdbx_seq_one_letter_code
_entity_poly.pdbx_strand_id
1 'polypeptide(L)'
;MSDFSGPLTPAVRGSARRSVLCWLATVDTDGQPNVSPKEVWTIADDRHVVVANIASPVTARNIARQPQVCLSFVDVFVQKGFKLKGVAREVPANDPEFSDWAVPLQAMVGQRFTIQSVLVIRVTSVAPIVAPSYRFYPDETTESSQVDAALRAYGVQQKGVER
;
A
#
# COMPACT_ATOMS: atom_id res chain seq x y z
N MET A 1 25.56 14.36 12.71
CA MET A 1 24.09 14.39 12.70
C MET A 1 23.65 13.26 11.79
N SER A 2 23.20 12.15 12.36
CA SER A 2 22.84 10.94 11.59
C SER A 2 21.54 11.17 10.84
N ASP A 3 21.62 11.19 9.51
CA ASP A 3 20.47 11.06 8.62
C ASP A 3 19.82 9.69 8.81
N PHE A 4 18.95 9.56 9.82
CA PHE A 4 18.09 8.39 9.94
C PHE A 4 16.89 8.56 9.00
N SER A 5 17.13 8.48 7.69
CA SER A 5 16.06 8.23 6.74
C SER A 5 15.43 6.88 7.10
N GLY A 6 14.13 6.87 7.43
CA GLY A 6 13.41 5.64 7.79
C GLY A 6 13.34 4.63 6.63
N PRO A 7 12.76 3.42 6.86
CA PRO A 7 12.70 2.37 5.85
C PRO A 7 11.93 2.79 4.58
N LEU A 8 11.09 3.84 4.64
CA LEU A 8 10.25 4.30 3.54
C LEU A 8 10.97 5.34 2.67
N THR A 9 11.94 4.85 1.90
CA THR A 9 12.79 5.66 1.01
C THR A 9 12.01 6.33 -0.12
N PRO A 10 12.61 7.33 -0.82
CA PRO A 10 11.98 7.96 -1.99
C PRO A 10 11.55 6.97 -3.08
N ALA A 11 12.28 5.87 -3.28
CA ALA A 11 11.92 4.83 -4.25
C ALA A 11 10.62 4.10 -3.86
N VAL A 12 10.47 3.77 -2.56
CA VAL A 12 9.24 3.14 -2.02
C VAL A 12 8.05 4.10 -2.18
N ARG A 13 8.25 5.38 -1.84
CA ARG A 13 7.22 6.43 -2.00
C ARG A 13 6.83 6.64 -3.45
N GLY A 14 7.79 6.66 -4.37
CA GLY A 14 7.54 6.78 -5.79
C GLY A 14 6.72 5.63 -6.34
N SER A 15 7.02 4.39 -5.94
CA SER A 15 6.24 3.21 -6.33
C SER A 15 4.84 3.19 -5.70
N ALA A 16 4.71 3.62 -4.44
CA ALA A 16 3.41 3.70 -3.77
C ALA A 16 2.45 4.65 -4.51
N ARG A 17 2.94 5.83 -4.93
CA ARG A 17 2.15 6.82 -5.69
C ARG A 17 1.64 6.31 -7.04
N ARG A 18 2.29 5.32 -7.65
CA ARG A 18 1.87 4.69 -8.91
C ARG A 18 0.99 3.45 -8.70
N SER A 19 0.81 3.02 -7.46
CA SER A 19 0.05 1.82 -7.12
C SER A 19 -1.33 2.23 -6.61
N VAL A 20 -2.37 1.91 -7.36
CA VAL A 20 -3.76 2.23 -6.95
C VAL A 20 -4.16 1.44 -5.70
N LEU A 21 -3.92 0.13 -5.72
CA LEU A 21 -4.25 -0.76 -4.61
C LEU A 21 -3.00 -1.14 -3.81
N CYS A 22 -3.19 -1.27 -2.50
CA CYS A 22 -2.35 -2.17 -1.70
C CYS A 22 -3.17 -3.35 -1.18
N TRP A 23 -2.50 -4.45 -0.88
CA TRP A 23 -3.06 -5.64 -0.24
C TRP A 23 -2.51 -5.71 1.18
N LEU A 24 -3.41 -5.65 2.15
CA LEU A 24 -3.08 -5.75 3.57
C LEU A 24 -3.40 -7.16 4.06
N ALA A 25 -2.34 -7.91 4.38
CA ALA A 25 -2.41 -9.21 5.02
C ALA A 25 -2.36 -9.08 6.55
N THR A 26 -3.25 -9.82 7.19
CA THR A 26 -3.45 -9.96 8.63
C THR A 26 -3.66 -11.44 8.95
N VAL A 27 -3.63 -11.81 10.23
CA VAL A 27 -3.95 -13.16 10.68
C VAL A 27 -4.82 -13.05 11.92
N ASP A 28 -5.77 -13.96 12.10
CA ASP A 28 -6.53 -14.03 13.35
C ASP A 28 -5.78 -14.82 14.43
N THR A 29 -6.44 -15.03 15.58
CA THR A 29 -5.86 -15.74 16.72
C THR A 29 -5.66 -17.23 16.49
N ASP A 30 -6.34 -17.81 15.50
CA ASP A 30 -6.25 -19.24 15.17
C ASP A 30 -5.22 -19.49 14.06
N GLY A 31 -4.55 -18.44 13.59
CA GLY A 31 -3.54 -18.52 12.53
C GLY A 31 -4.13 -18.49 11.12
N GLN A 32 -5.45 -18.26 10.95
CA GLN A 32 -6.07 -18.19 9.64
C GLN A 32 -5.71 -16.86 8.96
N PRO A 33 -5.06 -16.89 7.78
CA PRO A 33 -4.71 -15.68 7.05
C PRO A 33 -5.94 -14.97 6.50
N ASN A 34 -5.87 -13.64 6.48
CA ASN A 34 -6.81 -12.76 5.81
C ASN A 34 -6.05 -11.72 4.97
N VAL A 35 -6.48 -11.51 3.73
CA VAL A 35 -5.93 -10.48 2.84
C VAL A 35 -7.05 -9.59 2.34
N SER A 36 -6.83 -8.28 2.37
CA SER A 36 -7.83 -7.32 1.93
C SER A 36 -7.20 -6.26 1.01
N PRO A 37 -7.77 -6.01 -0.18
CA PRO A 37 -7.37 -4.88 -1.01
C PRO A 37 -7.82 -3.57 -0.37
N LYS A 38 -7.01 -2.52 -0.53
CA LYS A 38 -7.24 -1.17 -0.02
C LYS A 38 -6.88 -0.16 -1.10
N GLU A 39 -7.82 0.74 -1.36
CA GLU A 39 -7.64 1.83 -2.34
C GLU A 39 -7.32 3.16 -1.65
N VAL A 40 -7.75 3.33 -0.41
CA VAL A 40 -7.53 4.54 0.39
C VAL A 40 -6.40 4.28 1.38
N TRP A 41 -5.18 4.55 0.95
CA TRP A 41 -3.96 4.33 1.73
C TRP A 41 -2.84 5.25 1.23
N THR A 42 -1.87 5.54 2.08
CA THR A 42 -0.68 6.32 1.70
C THR A 42 0.45 6.17 2.72
N ILE A 43 1.66 6.53 2.31
CA ILE A 43 2.81 6.65 3.21
C ILE A 43 2.73 8.01 3.90
N ALA A 44 2.51 8.02 5.21
CA ALA A 44 2.34 9.23 6.01
C ALA A 44 3.69 9.89 6.33
N ASP A 45 4.68 9.12 6.74
CA ASP A 45 6.01 9.60 7.12
C ASP A 45 7.09 8.55 6.81
N ASP A 46 8.31 8.73 7.29
CA ASP A 46 9.45 7.85 6.96
C ASP A 46 9.35 6.43 7.52
N ARG A 47 8.40 6.18 8.43
CA ARG A 47 8.18 4.88 9.10
C ARG A 47 6.74 4.41 9.05
N HIS A 48 5.77 5.25 8.73
CA HIS A 48 4.36 4.91 8.81
C HIS A 48 3.65 4.88 7.47
N VAL A 49 2.82 3.84 7.31
CA VAL A 49 1.79 3.75 6.27
C VAL A 49 0.44 3.82 6.97
N VAL A 50 -0.48 4.58 6.40
CA VAL A 50 -1.85 4.70 6.88
C VAL A 50 -2.82 4.14 5.86
N VAL A 51 -3.83 3.43 6.34
CA VAL A 51 -4.90 2.83 5.55
C VAL A 51 -6.23 3.25 6.17
N ALA A 52 -7.15 3.77 5.37
CA ALA A 52 -8.49 4.07 5.86
C ALA A 52 -9.28 2.77 6.09
N ASN A 53 -9.83 2.61 7.29
CA ASN A 53 -10.84 1.59 7.56
C ASN A 53 -12.22 2.19 7.27
N ILE A 54 -12.74 1.95 6.08
CA ILE A 54 -14.10 2.34 5.68
C ILE A 54 -15.08 1.19 5.96
N ALA A 55 -14.70 -0.03 5.55
CA ALA A 55 -15.52 -1.24 5.71
C ALA A 55 -14.63 -2.49 5.85
N SER A 56 -13.75 -2.54 6.87
CA SER A 56 -12.79 -3.64 7.05
C SER A 56 -12.79 -4.26 8.46
N PRO A 57 -13.94 -4.74 8.96
CA PRO A 57 -14.07 -5.22 10.33
C PRO A 57 -13.17 -6.42 10.64
N VAL A 58 -12.95 -7.33 9.69
CA VAL A 58 -12.07 -8.49 9.86
C VAL A 58 -10.62 -8.05 10.04
N THR A 59 -10.12 -7.17 9.18
CA THR A 59 -8.76 -6.62 9.26
C THR A 59 -8.52 -5.92 10.58
N ALA A 60 -9.44 -5.05 11.01
CA ALA A 60 -9.31 -4.31 12.28
C ALA A 60 -9.32 -5.24 13.49
N ARG A 61 -10.26 -6.21 13.54
CA ARG A 61 -10.31 -7.24 14.60
C ARG A 61 -9.03 -8.06 14.66
N ASN A 62 -8.49 -8.45 13.51
CA ASN A 62 -7.24 -9.22 13.44
C ASN A 62 -6.09 -8.37 14.01
N ILE A 63 -5.94 -7.12 13.59
CA ILE A 63 -4.90 -6.21 14.08
C ILE A 63 -4.97 -6.00 15.60
N ALA A 64 -6.18 -5.84 16.15
CA ALA A 64 -6.39 -5.66 17.58
C ALA A 64 -5.89 -6.85 18.43
N ARG A 65 -5.88 -8.06 17.85
CA ARG A 65 -5.43 -9.28 18.53
C ARG A 65 -4.00 -9.68 18.16
N GLN A 66 -3.61 -9.43 16.91
CA GLN A 66 -2.32 -9.75 16.34
C GLN A 66 -1.84 -8.59 15.45
N PRO A 67 -0.99 -7.68 15.96
CA PRO A 67 -0.63 -6.45 15.27
C PRO A 67 0.29 -6.64 14.07
N GLN A 68 0.90 -7.81 13.90
CA GLN A 68 1.83 -8.08 12.80
C GLN A 68 1.08 -8.10 11.47
N VAL A 69 1.51 -7.24 10.55
CA VAL A 69 0.90 -7.12 9.23
C VAL A 69 1.94 -7.15 8.13
N CYS A 70 1.47 -7.49 6.93
CA CYS A 70 2.23 -7.34 5.70
C CYS A 70 1.37 -6.57 4.69
N LEU A 71 1.86 -5.41 4.27
CA LEU A 71 1.23 -4.59 3.23
C LEU A 71 2.07 -4.70 1.96
N SER A 72 1.46 -5.08 0.84
CA SER A 72 2.13 -5.11 -0.46
C SER A 72 1.40 -4.24 -1.47
N PHE A 73 2.14 -3.57 -2.33
CA PHE A 73 1.59 -2.83 -3.46
C PHE A 73 2.49 -3.03 -4.66
N VAL A 74 1.89 -2.99 -5.85
CA VAL A 74 2.57 -3.20 -7.13
C VAL A 74 1.99 -2.20 -8.13
N ASP A 75 2.87 -1.54 -8.86
CA ASP A 75 2.52 -0.86 -10.10
C ASP A 75 2.31 -1.97 -11.15
N VAL A 76 1.05 -2.25 -11.44
CA VAL A 76 0.63 -3.40 -12.25
C VAL A 76 1.14 -3.35 -13.68
N PHE A 77 1.47 -2.17 -14.20
CA PHE A 77 1.94 -2.02 -15.58
C PHE A 77 3.43 -2.30 -15.69
N VAL A 78 4.25 -1.81 -14.75
CA VAL A 78 5.69 -2.12 -14.73
C VAL A 78 6.00 -3.44 -14.00
N GLN A 79 5.02 -4.02 -13.31
CA GLN A 79 5.15 -5.25 -12.51
C GLN A 79 6.27 -5.20 -11.46
N LYS A 80 6.40 -4.04 -10.82
CA LYS A 80 7.31 -3.81 -9.68
C LYS A 80 6.57 -3.15 -8.54
N GLY A 81 7.07 -3.36 -7.33
CA GLY A 81 6.44 -2.84 -6.13
C GLY A 81 7.26 -3.11 -4.89
N PHE A 82 6.60 -3.04 -3.75
CA PHE A 82 7.23 -3.31 -2.46
C PHE A 82 6.31 -4.10 -1.54
N LYS A 83 6.96 -4.85 -0.66
CA LYS A 83 6.38 -5.55 0.47
C LYS A 83 6.89 -4.88 1.74
N LEU A 84 5.96 -4.41 2.57
CA LEU A 84 6.22 -3.77 3.84
C LEU A 84 5.73 -4.70 4.94
N LYS A 85 6.61 -5.05 5.88
CA LYS A 85 6.19 -5.72 7.12
C LYS A 85 6.30 -4.74 8.27
N GLY A 86 5.42 -4.88 9.24
CA GLY A 86 5.37 -3.99 10.37
C GLY A 86 4.38 -4.42 11.43
N VAL A 87 4.13 -3.51 12.35
CA VAL A 87 3.08 -3.63 13.37
C VAL A 87 2.03 -2.56 13.12
N ALA A 88 0.77 -2.94 13.17
CA ALA A 88 -0.36 -2.06 12.98
C ALA A 88 -1.12 -1.85 14.29
N ARG A 89 -1.79 -0.71 14.38
CA ARG A 89 -2.84 -0.44 15.36
C ARG A 89 -3.99 0.27 14.67
N GLU A 90 -5.18 0.14 15.23
CA GLU A 90 -6.34 0.92 14.82
C GLU A 90 -6.41 2.22 15.64
N VAL A 91 -6.71 3.33 14.96
CA VAL A 91 -6.98 4.65 15.56
C VAL A 91 -8.43 5.02 15.23
N PRO A 92 -9.37 4.83 16.16
CA PRO A 92 -10.78 5.14 15.94
C PRO A 92 -11.05 6.64 15.74
N ALA A 93 -12.15 7.00 15.08
CA ALA A 93 -12.50 8.40 14.80
C ALA A 93 -12.70 9.30 16.04
N ASN A 94 -12.92 8.72 17.22
CA ASN A 94 -13.04 9.44 18.49
C ASN A 94 -11.71 9.57 19.26
N ASP A 95 -10.61 9.03 18.73
CA ASP A 95 -9.28 9.16 19.30
C ASP A 95 -8.66 10.52 18.93
N PRO A 96 -8.02 11.26 19.87
CA PRO A 96 -7.37 12.53 19.57
C PRO A 96 -6.32 12.47 18.45
N GLU A 97 -5.64 11.33 18.26
CA GLU A 97 -4.64 11.17 17.20
C GLU A 97 -5.26 10.96 15.81
N PHE A 98 -6.57 10.71 15.73
CA PHE A 98 -7.23 10.39 14.47
C PHE A 98 -7.03 11.46 13.42
N SER A 99 -7.17 12.75 13.80
CA SER A 99 -7.04 13.86 12.86
C SER A 99 -5.70 13.83 12.13
N ASP A 100 -4.62 13.59 12.86
CA ASP A 100 -3.26 13.65 12.32
C ASP A 100 -3.02 12.54 11.30
N TRP A 101 -3.51 11.33 11.61
CA TRP A 101 -3.38 10.18 10.72
C TRP A 101 -4.38 10.18 9.55
N ALA A 102 -5.54 10.82 9.71
CA ALA A 102 -6.60 10.84 8.71
C ALA A 102 -6.39 11.92 7.64
N VAL A 103 -5.70 13.03 7.93
CA VAL A 103 -5.44 14.14 7.00
C VAL A 103 -5.05 13.68 5.58
N PRO A 104 -4.03 12.82 5.39
CA PRO A 104 -3.62 12.44 4.05
C PRO A 104 -4.61 11.48 3.35
N LEU A 105 -5.49 10.81 4.10
CA LEU A 105 -6.53 9.92 3.58
C LEU A 105 -7.81 10.65 3.20
N GLN A 106 -8.17 11.70 3.94
CA GLN A 106 -9.35 12.54 3.68
C GLN A 106 -9.29 13.17 2.28
N ALA A 107 -8.10 13.60 1.85
CA ALA A 107 -7.88 14.12 0.49
C ALA A 107 -8.20 13.10 -0.62
N MET A 108 -8.11 11.80 -0.34
CA MET A 108 -8.37 10.73 -1.31
C MET A 108 -9.86 10.38 -1.40
N VAL A 109 -10.59 10.38 -0.28
CA VAL A 109 -12.01 10.00 -0.23
C VAL A 109 -12.96 11.13 -0.58
N GLY A 110 -12.51 12.39 -0.44
CA GLY A 110 -13.38 13.56 -0.55
C GLY A 110 -14.59 13.43 0.39
N GLN A 111 -15.79 13.65 -0.15
CA GLN A 111 -17.06 13.50 0.60
C GLN A 111 -17.74 12.14 0.37
N ARG A 112 -17.09 11.19 -0.31
CA ARG A 112 -17.74 9.96 -0.79
C ARG A 112 -17.89 8.89 0.30
N PHE A 113 -16.96 8.84 1.25
CA PHE A 113 -16.90 7.78 2.26
C PHE A 113 -16.52 8.33 3.63
N THR A 114 -17.10 7.76 4.68
CA THR A 114 -16.71 8.02 6.07
C THR A 114 -15.59 7.06 6.48
N ILE A 115 -14.48 7.62 6.97
CA ILE A 115 -13.38 6.85 7.57
C ILE A 115 -13.78 6.54 9.02
N GLN A 116 -14.02 5.27 9.34
CA GLN A 116 -14.43 4.83 10.69
C GLN A 116 -13.23 4.84 11.65
N SER A 117 -12.06 4.49 11.13
CA SER A 117 -10.78 4.49 11.84
C SER A 117 -9.62 4.51 10.84
N VAL A 118 -8.41 4.78 11.32
CA VAL A 118 -7.18 4.66 10.54
C VAL A 118 -6.37 3.47 11.04
N LEU A 119 -5.96 2.58 10.14
CA LEU A 119 -4.99 1.55 10.45
C LEU A 119 -3.59 2.15 10.24
N VAL A 120 -2.90 2.42 11.34
CA VAL A 120 -1.55 3.00 11.34
C VAL A 120 -0.54 1.87 11.43
N ILE A 121 0.30 1.72 10.40
CA ILE A 121 1.29 0.66 10.27
C ILE A 121 2.67 1.25 10.44
N ARG A 122 3.36 0.90 11.53
CA ARG A 122 4.78 1.18 11.70
C ARG A 122 5.60 0.11 10.99
N VAL A 123 6.27 0.51 9.91
CA VAL A 123 7.07 -0.36 9.05
C VAL A 123 8.40 -0.70 9.73
N THR A 124 8.72 -1.98 9.75
CA THR A 124 9.96 -2.53 10.32
C THR A 124 10.87 -3.13 9.27
N SER A 125 10.35 -3.56 8.11
CA SER A 125 11.16 -4.05 7.00
C SER A 125 10.48 -3.78 5.66
N VAL A 126 11.31 -3.57 4.63
CA VAL A 126 10.90 -3.36 3.23
C VAL A 126 11.62 -4.38 2.37
N ALA A 127 10.90 -5.00 1.43
CA ALA A 127 11.48 -5.84 0.40
C ALA A 127 10.91 -5.47 -0.97
N PRO A 128 11.75 -5.39 -2.03
CA PRO A 128 11.24 -5.14 -3.37
C PRO A 128 10.43 -6.34 -3.88
N ILE A 129 9.41 -6.04 -4.68
CA ILE A 129 8.68 -6.99 -5.51
C ILE A 129 9.06 -6.68 -6.95
N VAL A 130 9.59 -7.66 -7.66
CA VAL A 130 10.00 -7.53 -9.05
C VAL A 130 9.54 -8.77 -9.79
N ALA A 131 8.86 -8.59 -10.93
CA ALA A 131 8.43 -9.71 -11.75
C ALA A 131 9.63 -10.59 -12.16
N PRO A 132 9.47 -11.92 -12.21
CA PRO A 132 10.55 -12.84 -12.59
C PRO A 132 11.20 -12.54 -13.93
N SER A 133 10.47 -11.95 -14.88
CA SER A 133 10.96 -11.57 -16.22
C SER A 133 12.21 -10.69 -16.16
N TYR A 134 12.26 -9.73 -15.25
CA TYR A 134 13.45 -8.88 -15.05
C TYR A 134 14.70 -9.65 -14.67
N ARG A 135 14.55 -10.84 -14.05
CA ARG A 135 15.67 -11.70 -13.66
C ARG A 135 16.01 -12.72 -14.74
N PHE A 136 15.01 -13.32 -15.37
CA PHE A 136 15.20 -14.43 -16.29
C PHE A 136 15.41 -13.99 -17.75
N TYR A 137 14.95 -12.80 -18.12
CA TYR A 137 15.08 -12.21 -19.45
C TYR A 137 15.55 -10.75 -19.36
N PRO A 138 16.70 -10.46 -18.74
CA PRO A 138 17.13 -9.08 -18.46
C PRO A 138 17.44 -8.27 -19.73
N ASP A 139 17.82 -8.92 -20.83
CA ASP A 139 18.13 -8.26 -22.11
C ASP A 139 16.87 -7.86 -22.90
N GLU A 140 15.72 -8.46 -22.57
CA GLU A 140 14.43 -8.23 -23.24
C GLU A 140 13.45 -7.44 -22.36
N THR A 141 13.57 -7.59 -21.03
CA THR A 141 12.63 -7.05 -20.07
C THR A 141 13.00 -5.63 -19.69
N THR A 142 12.21 -4.66 -20.16
CA THR A 142 12.28 -3.26 -19.75
C THR A 142 10.95 -2.85 -19.11
N GLU A 143 10.91 -1.71 -18.41
CA GLU A 143 9.63 -1.17 -17.94
C GLU A 143 8.68 -0.86 -19.10
N SER A 144 9.19 -0.35 -20.23
CA SER A 144 8.37 -0.10 -21.42
C SER A 144 7.73 -1.39 -21.96
N SER A 145 8.52 -2.46 -22.10
CA SER A 145 7.97 -3.72 -22.63
C SER A 145 6.96 -4.38 -21.67
N GLN A 146 7.16 -4.24 -20.35
CA GLN A 146 6.16 -4.68 -19.36
C GLN A 146 4.88 -3.86 -19.42
N VAL A 147 4.98 -2.53 -19.55
CA VAL A 147 3.82 -1.65 -19.70
C VAL A 147 3.03 -2.02 -20.95
N ASP A 148 3.70 -2.17 -22.09
CA ASP A 148 3.05 -2.55 -23.36
C ASP A 148 2.35 -3.91 -23.25
N ALA A 149 3.00 -4.89 -22.61
CA ALA A 149 2.42 -6.21 -22.39
C ALA A 149 1.20 -6.14 -21.44
N ALA A 150 1.30 -5.36 -20.36
CA ALA A 150 0.23 -5.19 -19.39
C ALA A 150 -0.98 -4.47 -20.00
N LEU A 151 -0.76 -3.40 -20.78
CA LEU A 151 -1.84 -2.69 -21.49
C LEU A 151 -2.58 -3.63 -22.43
N ARG A 152 -1.86 -4.46 -23.19
CA ARG A 152 -2.48 -5.50 -24.04
C ARG A 152 -3.25 -6.52 -23.22
N ALA A 153 -2.68 -7.02 -22.12
CA ALA A 153 -3.30 -8.05 -21.30
C ALA A 153 -4.59 -7.58 -20.60
N TYR A 154 -4.61 -6.33 -20.12
CA TYR A 154 -5.78 -5.74 -19.47
C TYR A 154 -6.75 -5.06 -20.45
N GLY A 155 -6.44 -5.03 -21.75
CA GLY A 155 -7.27 -4.34 -22.75
C GLY A 155 -7.37 -2.82 -22.53
N VAL A 156 -6.35 -2.21 -21.90
CA VAL A 156 -6.36 -0.79 -21.55
C VAL A 156 -5.92 0.05 -22.75
N GLN A 157 -6.79 0.95 -23.20
CA GLN A 157 -6.44 1.99 -24.16
C GLN A 157 -6.10 3.27 -23.40
N GLN A 158 -4.90 3.80 -23.62
CA GLN A 158 -4.55 5.11 -23.08
C GLN A 158 -5.46 6.16 -23.71
N LYS A 159 -6.09 7.01 -22.89
CA LYS A 159 -6.75 8.21 -23.40
C LYS A 159 -5.68 9.05 -24.09
N GLY A 160 -5.93 9.41 -25.35
CA GLY A 160 -5.03 10.32 -26.07
C GLY A 160 -4.83 11.60 -25.26
N VAL A 161 -3.63 12.16 -25.31
CA VAL A 161 -3.38 13.48 -24.72
C VAL A 161 -4.23 14.48 -25.51
N GLU A 162 -5.31 14.98 -24.92
CA GLU A 162 -5.99 16.16 -25.43
C GLU A 162 -4.95 17.29 -25.46
N ARG A 163 -4.64 17.79 -26.65
CA ARG A 163 -3.73 18.92 -26.87
C ARG A 163 -4.41 20.23 -26.52
#